data_AF-A0A812HKQ6-F1
#
_entry.id   AF-A0A812HKQ6-F1
#
_cell.length_a   1.000
_cell.length_b   1.000
_cell.length_c   1.000
_cell.angle_alpha   90.00
_cell.angle_beta   90.00
_cell.angle_gamma   90.00
#
_symmetry.space_group_name_H-M   'P 1'
#
loop_
_entity.id
_entity.type
_entity.pdbx_description
1 polymer ?
#
loop_
_entity_poly.entity_id
_entity_poly.type
_entity_poly.pdbx_seq_one_letter_code
_entity_poly.pdbx_strand_id
1 'polypeptide(L)'
;MSFLARRFGFYFTAFLIAISFNFMLPRLMPGDPVDALFAAAQGRMDPAQMDAVREMYGFVDGNIFVQYIAYMKSVFTLDLGPSVLMFPVSVSEVIAMALPWTMFLALVL
;
A
#
# COMPACT_ATOMS: atom_id res chain seq x y z
N MET A 1 26.92 8.67 18.73
CA MET A 1 26.52 7.51 17.89
C MET A 1 25.34 6.72 18.46
N SER A 2 25.20 6.54 19.79
CA SER A 2 24.05 5.85 20.40
C SER A 2 22.70 6.54 20.17
N PHE A 3 22.65 7.88 20.12
CA PHE A 3 21.41 8.63 19.91
C PHE A 3 20.83 8.42 18.50
N LEU A 4 21.67 8.45 17.47
CA LEU A 4 21.23 8.27 16.07
C LEU A 4 20.76 6.83 15.83
N ALA A 5 21.47 5.84 16.37
CA ALA A 5 21.07 4.43 16.31
C ALA A 5 19.76 4.17 17.07
N ARG A 6 19.58 4.75 18.27
CA ARG A 6 18.33 4.62 19.04
C ARG A 6 17.14 5.21 18.30
N ARG A 7 17.35 6.36 17.66
CA ARG A 7 16.29 7.06 16.92
C ARG A 7 15.96 6.36 15.61
N PHE A 8 16.96 5.85 14.89
CA PHE A 8 16.75 5.01 13.72
C PHE A 8 15.99 3.73 14.09
N GLY A 9 16.39 3.02 15.15
CA GLY A 9 15.69 1.83 15.63
C GLY A 9 14.24 2.12 16.04
N PHE A 10 13.97 3.26 16.68
CA PHE A 10 12.62 3.69 17.01
C PHE A 10 11.77 3.90 15.74
N TYR A 11 12.25 4.69 14.77
CA TYR A 11 11.51 4.94 13.53
C TYR A 11 11.35 3.68 12.68
N PHE A 12 12.35 2.82 12.64
CA PHE A 12 12.28 1.54 11.95
C PHE A 12 11.22 0.61 12.57
N THR A 13 11.18 0.55 13.90
CA THR A 13 10.15 -0.23 14.61
C THR A 13 8.76 0.34 14.36
N ALA A 14 8.61 1.67 14.45
CA ALA A 14 7.35 2.34 14.14
C ALA A 14 6.90 2.08 12.68
N PHE A 15 7.84 2.09 11.74
CA PHE A 15 7.58 1.75 10.34
C PHE A 15 7.10 0.31 10.19
N LEU A 16 7.78 -0.66 10.80
CA LEU A 16 7.36 -2.08 10.77
C LEU A 16 5.95 -2.27 11.36
N ILE A 17 5.64 -1.57 12.44
CA ILE A 17 4.31 -1.59 13.04
C ILE A 17 3.29 -1.00 12.06
N ALA A 18 3.55 0.18 11.49
CA ALA A 18 2.65 0.84 10.56
C ALA A 18 2.34 0.00 9.31
N ILE A 19 3.36 -0.61 8.67
CA ILE A 19 3.13 -1.48 7.51
C ILE A 19 2.33 -2.73 7.89
N SER A 20 2.52 -3.26 9.09
CA SER A 20 1.76 -4.41 9.58
C SER A 20 0.30 -4.05 9.81
N PHE A 21 0.02 -2.86 10.35
CA PHE A 21 -1.33 -2.33 10.44
C PHE A 21 -1.95 -2.10 9.07
N ASN A 22 -1.22 -1.56 8.09
CA ASN A 22 -1.73 -1.41 6.71
C ASN A 22 -2.12 -2.74 6.08
N PHE A 23 -1.39 -3.82 6.40
CA PHE A 23 -1.74 -5.16 5.94
C PHE A 23 -2.99 -5.72 6.65
N MET A 24 -3.12 -5.52 7.97
CA MET A 24 -4.18 -6.11 8.78
C MET A 24 -5.50 -5.34 8.71
N LEU A 25 -5.47 -4.00 8.70
CA LEU A 25 -6.66 -3.16 8.81
C LEU A 25 -7.72 -3.49 7.73
N PRO A 26 -7.38 -3.56 6.43
CA PRO A 26 -8.37 -3.90 5.41
C PRO A 26 -8.93 -5.33 5.56
N ARG A 27 -8.14 -6.27 6.09
CA ARG A 27 -8.53 -7.68 6.29
C ARG A 27 -9.42 -7.89 7.52
N LEU A 28 -9.39 -6.96 8.47
CA LEU A 28 -10.21 -6.99 9.68
C LEU A 28 -11.54 -6.22 9.50
N MET A 29 -11.65 -5.38 8.47
CA MET A 29 -12.89 -4.67 8.17
C MET A 29 -13.97 -5.67 7.75
N PRO A 30 -15.17 -5.60 8.34
CA PRO A 30 -16.28 -6.46 7.93
C PRO A 30 -16.78 -6.05 6.52
N GLY A 31 -16.70 -6.98 5.56
CA GLY A 31 -17.09 -6.78 4.16
C GLY A 31 -16.06 -7.36 3.18
N ASP A 32 -16.36 -7.37 1.87
CA ASP A 32 -15.32 -7.61 0.86
C ASP A 32 -14.52 -6.30 0.70
N PRO A 33 -13.24 -6.23 1.12
CA PRO A 33 -12.42 -5.04 0.97
C PRO A 33 -12.29 -4.61 -0.49
N VAL A 34 -12.50 -5.51 -1.45
CA VAL A 34 -12.53 -5.15 -2.87
C VAL A 34 -13.79 -4.37 -3.23
N ASP A 35 -14.92 -4.64 -2.59
CA ASP A 35 -16.14 -3.83 -2.76
C ASP A 35 -15.98 -2.43 -2.14
N ALA A 36 -15.26 -2.33 -1.01
CA ALA A 36 -14.92 -1.04 -0.41
C ALA A 36 -13.93 -0.23 -1.29
N LEU A 37 -12.95 -0.91 -1.88
CA LEU A 37 -12.02 -0.33 -2.85
C LEU A 37 -12.74 0.09 -4.14
N PHE A 38 -13.73 -0.69 -4.60
CA PHE A 38 -14.58 -0.36 -5.75
C PHE A 38 -15.46 0.86 -5.47
N ALA A 39 -16.05 0.94 -4.27
CA ALA A 39 -16.80 2.11 -3.83
C ALA A 39 -15.90 3.37 -3.78
N ALA A 40 -14.66 3.22 -3.31
CA ALA A 40 -13.67 4.31 -3.30
C ALA A 40 -13.20 4.70 -4.71
N ALA A 41 -13.15 3.75 -5.65
CA ALA A 41 -12.82 4.00 -7.06
C ALA A 41 -13.98 4.66 -7.85
N GLN A 42 -15.13 4.93 -7.21
CA GLN A 42 -16.29 5.62 -7.79
C GLN A 42 -16.76 5.03 -9.13
N GLY A 43 -16.72 3.70 -9.29
CA GLY A 43 -17.20 3.02 -10.50
C GLY A 43 -16.29 3.17 -11.73
N ARG A 44 -15.02 3.53 -11.56
CA ARG A 44 -14.02 3.62 -12.65
C ARG A 44 -13.37 2.28 -13.03
N MET A 45 -13.77 1.18 -12.40
CA MET A 45 -13.29 -0.16 -12.73
C MET A 45 -14.37 -0.98 -13.41
N ASP A 46 -14.00 -1.68 -14.48
CA ASP A 46 -14.85 -2.69 -15.11
C ASP A 46 -14.96 -3.93 -14.19
N PRO A 47 -16.13 -4.61 -14.09
CA PRO A 47 -16.25 -5.89 -13.38
C PRO A 47 -15.14 -6.90 -13.67
N ALA A 48 -14.64 -6.97 -14.91
CA ALA A 48 -13.54 -7.87 -15.26
C ALA A 48 -12.19 -7.46 -14.63
N GLN A 49 -12.00 -6.17 -14.34
CA GLN A 49 -10.84 -5.66 -13.62
C GLN A 49 -10.97 -5.90 -12.11
N MET A 50 -12.19 -5.99 -11.58
CA MET A 50 -12.41 -6.30 -10.16
C MET A 50 -11.90 -7.69 -9.80
N ASP A 51 -12.10 -8.69 -10.66
CA ASP A 51 -11.62 -10.05 -10.38
C ASP A 51 -10.09 -10.13 -10.47
N ALA A 52 -9.47 -9.42 -11.42
CA ALA A 52 -8.02 -9.27 -11.47
C ALA A 52 -7.48 -8.54 -10.23
N VAL A 53 -8.18 -7.52 -9.73
CA VAL A 53 -7.83 -6.82 -8.48
C VAL A 53 -8.03 -7.74 -7.26
N ARG A 54 -9.10 -8.55 -7.20
CA ARG A 54 -9.29 -9.58 -6.16
C ARG A 54 -8.12 -10.56 -6.11
N GLU A 55 -7.69 -11.02 -7.27
CA GLU A 55 -6.55 -11.94 -7.40
C GLU A 55 -5.22 -11.26 -7.04
N MET A 56 -4.97 -10.05 -7.54
CA MET A 56 -3.76 -9.27 -7.25
C MET A 56 -3.62 -8.87 -5.79
N TYR A 57 -4.72 -8.53 -5.11
CA TYR A 57 -4.69 -8.19 -3.69
C TYR A 57 -4.55 -9.44 -2.78
N GLY A 58 -4.58 -10.65 -3.36
CA GLY A 58 -4.31 -11.88 -2.63
C GLY A 58 -5.38 -12.20 -1.60
N PHE A 59 -6.62 -11.73 -1.81
CA PHE A 59 -7.78 -12.21 -1.04
C PHE A 59 -8.20 -13.63 -1.43
N VAL A 60 -7.43 -14.26 -2.33
CA VAL A 60 -7.59 -15.64 -2.78
C VAL A 60 -6.87 -16.56 -1.80
N ASP A 61 -7.56 -17.65 -1.46
CA ASP A 61 -7.20 -18.69 -0.50
C ASP A 61 -5.70 -18.95 -0.34
N GLY A 62 -5.19 -18.78 0.89
CA GLY A 62 -3.78 -19.03 1.19
C GLY A 62 -3.41 -18.74 2.64
N ASN A 63 -2.21 -19.16 3.06
CA ASN A 63 -1.71 -18.89 4.39
C ASN A 63 -1.40 -17.39 4.56
N ILE A 64 -2.09 -16.73 5.49
CA ILE A 64 -1.93 -15.29 5.82
C ILE A 64 -0.47 -14.92 6.07
N PHE A 65 0.31 -15.82 6.69
CA PHE A 65 1.72 -15.56 6.95
C PHE A 65 2.54 -15.42 5.67
N VAL A 66 2.26 -16.25 4.65
CA VAL A 66 2.95 -16.18 3.35
C VAL A 66 2.60 -14.86 2.64
N GLN A 67 1.34 -14.44 2.70
CA GLN A 67 0.91 -13.15 2.15
C GLN A 67 1.61 -11.96 2.83
N TYR A 68 1.75 -12.01 4.15
CA TYR A 68 2.44 -10.97 4.90
C TYR A 68 3.92 -10.86 4.52
N ILE A 69 4.62 -12.00 4.40
CA ILE A 69 6.03 -12.02 3.96
C ILE A 69 6.18 -11.50 2.53
N ALA A 70 5.28 -11.89 1.62
CA ALA A 70 5.27 -11.37 0.25
C ALA A 70 5.05 -9.85 0.22
N TYR A 71 4.06 -9.35 0.98
CA TYR A 71 3.80 -7.92 1.13
C TYR A 71 5.01 -7.15 1.68
N MET A 72 5.65 -7.66 2.74
CA MET A 72 6.86 -7.04 3.29
C MET A 72 7.98 -6.97 2.24
N LYS A 73 8.19 -8.04 1.47
CA LYS A 73 9.19 -8.06 0.39
C LYS A 73 8.91 -6.95 -0.62
N SER A 74 7.66 -6.84 -1.10
CA SER A 74 7.21 -5.81 -2.04
C SER A 74 7.45 -4.38 -1.51
N VAL A 75 7.17 -4.13 -0.23
CA VAL A 75 7.45 -2.83 0.43
C VAL A 75 8.95 -2.51 0.43
N PHE A 76 9.81 -3.48 0.76
CA PHE A 76 11.26 -3.28 0.76
C PHE A 76 11.87 -3.18 -0.63
N THR A 77 11.25 -3.76 -1.66
CA THR A 77 11.66 -3.60 -3.06
C THR A 77 11.09 -2.36 -3.72
N LEU A 78 10.31 -1.53 -2.99
CA LEU A 78 9.58 -0.37 -3.51
C LEU A 78 8.60 -0.72 -4.63
N ASP A 79 8.20 -1.98 -4.70
CA ASP A 79 7.18 -2.48 -5.61
C ASP A 79 5.83 -2.45 -4.89
N LEU A 80 5.22 -1.27 -4.87
CA LEU A 80 3.98 -1.00 -4.14
C LEU A 80 2.72 -1.48 -4.88
N GLY A 81 2.87 -2.07 -6.07
CA GLY A 81 1.77 -2.52 -6.90
C GLY A 81 0.98 -1.38 -7.57
N PRO A 82 -0.16 -1.71 -8.21
CA PRO A 82 -1.00 -0.74 -8.90
C PRO A 82 -1.79 0.13 -7.92
N SER A 83 -2.06 1.36 -8.34
CA SER A 83 -2.97 2.26 -7.65
C SER A 83 -4.41 1.80 -7.83
N VAL A 84 -5.15 1.77 -6.72
CA VAL A 84 -6.60 1.50 -6.73
C VAL A 84 -7.35 2.61 -7.47
N LEU A 85 -6.98 3.86 -7.24
CA LEU A 85 -7.72 5.01 -7.79
C LEU A 85 -7.35 5.30 -9.24
N MET A 86 -6.19 4.83 -9.68
CA MET A 86 -5.60 5.13 -10.98
C MET A 86 -5.08 3.85 -11.65
N PHE A 87 -5.86 2.78 -11.65
CA PHE A 87 -5.47 1.55 -12.34
C PHE A 87 -5.31 1.80 -13.86
N PRO A 88 -4.25 1.28 -14.53
CA PRO A 88 -3.21 0.36 -14.04
C PRO A 88 -1.90 1.03 -13.56
N VAL A 89 -1.89 2.34 -13.30
CA VAL A 89 -0.68 3.09 -12.91
C VAL A 89 -0.14 2.59 -11.56
N SER A 90 1.18 2.39 -11.46
CA SER A 90 1.80 1.95 -10.21
C SER A 90 1.78 3.03 -9.14
N VAL A 91 1.67 2.64 -7.86
CA VAL A 91 1.69 3.60 -6.74
C VAL A 91 3.01 4.38 -6.72
N SER A 92 4.13 3.72 -7.02
CA SER A 92 5.45 4.35 -7.08
C SER A 92 5.51 5.46 -8.14
N GLU A 93 4.86 5.26 -9.29
CA GLU A 93 4.75 6.26 -10.35
C GLU A 93 3.85 7.44 -9.93
N VAL A 94 2.71 7.17 -9.30
CA VAL A 94 1.84 8.23 -8.74
C VAL A 94 2.61 9.09 -7.73
N ILE A 95 3.37 8.46 -6.84
CA ILE A 95 4.23 9.16 -5.88
C ILE A 95 5.27 10.00 -6.63
N ALA A 96 5.96 9.43 -7.61
CA ALA A 96 6.99 10.13 -8.38
C ALA A 96 6.45 11.36 -9.13
N MET A 97 5.20 11.31 -9.60
CA MET A 97 4.52 12.46 -10.22
C MET A 97 4.19 13.57 -9.22
N ALA A 98 3.79 13.21 -8.01
CA ALA A 98 3.41 14.17 -6.97
C ALA A 98 4.62 14.79 -6.24
N LEU A 99 5.71 14.03 -6.09
CA LEU A 99 6.87 14.36 -5.27
C LEU A 99 7.51 15.72 -5.60
N PRO A 100 7.74 16.11 -6.88
CA PRO A 100 8.32 17.40 -7.23
C PRO A 100 7.48 18.57 -6.73
N TRP A 101 6.16 18.45 -6.82
CA TRP A 101 5.24 19.50 -6.38
C TRP A 101 5.17 19.60 -4.86
N THR A 102 5.14 18.47 -4.15
CA THR A 102 5.20 18.47 -2.68
C THR A 102 6.51 19.08 -2.18
N MET A 103 7.63 18.75 -2.82
CA MET A 103 8.93 19.33 -2.50
C MET A 103 8.98 20.83 -2.81
N PHE A 104 8.45 21.26 -3.96
CA PHE A 104 8.33 22.66 -4.30
C PHE A 104 7.53 23.42 -3.24
N LEU A 105 6.34 22.92 -2.88
CA LEU A 105 5.49 23.54 -1.87
C LEU A 105 6.17 23.56 -0.49
N ALA A 106 6.83 22.49 -0.07
CA ALA A 106 7.46 22.42 1.26
C ALA A 106 8.75 23.25 1.39
N LEU A 107 9.42 23.58 0.28
CA LEU A 107 10.69 24.32 0.26
C LEU A 107 10.53 25.80 -0.10
N VAL A 108 9.49 26.15 -0.87
CA VAL A 108 9.31 27.50 -1.42
C VAL A 108 8.29 28.32 -0.63
N LEU A 109 7.30 27.66 0.00
CA LEU A 109 6.42 28.28 1.01
C LEU A 109 7.00 28.08 2.41
#